data_AF-A0A2U1T800-F1
#
_entry.id   AF-A0A2U1T800-F1
#
_cell.length_a   1.000
_cell.length_b   1.000
_cell.length_c   1.000
_cell.angle_alpha   90.00
_cell.angle_beta   90.00
_cell.angle_gamma   90.00
#
_symmetry.space_group_name_H-M   'P 1'
#
loop_
_entity.id
_entity.type
_entity.pdbx_description
1 polymer ?
#
loop_
_entity_poly.entity_id
_entity_poly.type
_entity_poly.pdbx_seq_one_letter_code
_entity_poly.pdbx_strand_id
1 'polypeptide(L)'
;MGCWCAASSTAPPAAPGASTRRSSRKPHSPPSSSAPAAPAPTSAGTSSAPRAGHCCPAARAPGISPRSRGLSDASEPIRVFIGYVEGRTLDEAAELAIVELERTGAFERSAIVMMTSAGTGWLSDFSVDAVEFLTGGDCALVAMQYSYLPSAVSYLSDRDSPIESSMLLIQAIEERLARLDDDARPKFFVSGESLGGYGIAESFDHIADLLARCDGAVFSGVPGFTGMHRALTVHRDAGSPHRLPLVDGGRHVRFVATPEHLDHDFRGEDYPEPWATPRVVFAQHASDPIVYWHPRIFYRRPEWLSEPGSRGVPAPAAQHLDVFEGMRWVPFITGWQVGLDQLTSLDVPGGHGHNYHREMLSYWAAVLDDVVAFEVTEEFLDAAEAWIYDDHIDR
;
A
#
# COMPACT_ATOMS: atom_id res chain seq x y z
N MET A 1 20.66 -3.19 14.80
CA MET A 1 19.88 -2.08 15.41
C MET A 1 20.07 -0.84 14.55
N GLY A 2 19.40 -0.80 13.39
CA GLY A 2 19.31 0.40 12.56
C GLY A 2 17.97 1.06 12.87
N CYS A 3 17.99 2.31 13.31
CA CYS A 3 16.83 3.09 13.69
C CYS A 3 16.28 3.88 12.50
N TRP A 4 14.96 3.96 12.44
CA TRP A 4 14.20 5.01 11.77
C TRP A 4 14.76 6.42 12.02
N CYS A 5 14.84 7.25 10.99
CA CYS A 5 15.03 8.69 11.16
C CYS A 5 13.68 9.32 11.54
N ALA A 6 13.39 9.40 12.85
CA ALA A 6 12.30 10.22 13.36
C ALA A 6 12.80 11.66 13.59
N ALA A 7 12.23 12.64 12.90
CA ALA A 7 12.50 14.06 13.14
C ALA A 7 11.56 14.58 14.25
N SER A 8 12.11 14.87 15.43
CA SER A 8 11.40 15.57 16.53
C SER A 8 12.27 16.71 17.07
N SER A 9 11.75 17.94 17.13
CA SER A 9 12.46 19.09 17.71
C SER A 9 11.89 19.53 19.07
N THR A 10 12.77 19.48 20.08
CA THR A 10 12.83 20.23 21.35
C THR A 10 11.68 20.19 22.37
N ALA A 11 11.99 19.75 23.59
CA ALA A 11 11.18 19.88 24.82
C ALA A 11 11.92 20.73 25.90
N PRO A 12 11.20 21.48 26.77
CA PRO A 12 11.77 22.22 27.91
C PRO A 12 11.88 21.36 29.19
N PRO A 13 12.56 21.82 30.27
CA PRO A 13 13.26 20.93 31.20
C PRO A 13 12.40 20.40 32.36
N ALA A 14 12.74 19.19 32.83
CA ALA A 14 12.24 18.59 34.07
C ALA A 14 13.34 18.52 35.17
N ALA A 15 12.94 18.72 36.42
CA ALA A 15 13.75 18.67 37.64
C ALA A 15 13.88 17.23 38.22
N PRO A 16 14.81 16.93 39.17
CA PRO A 16 15.42 15.61 39.26
C PRO A 16 15.03 14.72 40.46
N GLY A 17 15.24 13.41 40.28
CA GLY A 17 15.45 12.39 41.32
C GLY A 17 15.09 10.97 40.81
N ALA A 18 15.69 9.83 41.18
CA ALA A 18 16.95 9.48 41.84
C ALA A 18 17.15 7.93 41.71
N SER A 19 18.35 7.48 41.30
CA SER A 19 18.98 6.16 41.59
C SER A 19 18.27 4.87 41.05
N THR A 20 18.86 3.70 40.75
CA THR A 20 20.17 3.05 40.99
C THR A 20 20.43 1.92 39.97
N ARG A 21 21.72 1.56 39.85
CA ARG A 21 22.45 0.56 39.00
C ARG A 21 21.92 -0.90 38.90
N ARG A 22 22.26 -1.56 37.77
CA ARG A 22 23.13 -2.76 37.73
C ARG A 22 23.72 -3.08 36.34
N SER A 23 24.95 -3.59 36.34
CA SER A 23 25.86 -3.82 35.21
C SER A 23 25.85 -5.26 34.68
N SER A 24 26.14 -5.47 33.39
CA SER A 24 26.91 -6.64 32.90
C SER A 24 27.51 -6.39 31.50
N ARG A 25 28.50 -7.22 31.14
CA ARG A 25 29.70 -6.95 30.31
C ARG A 25 29.52 -7.10 28.78
N LYS A 26 30.30 -6.34 28.00
CA LYS A 26 30.56 -6.52 26.55
C LYS A 26 31.77 -7.44 26.29
N PRO A 27 31.85 -8.12 25.13
CA PRO A 27 33.11 -8.48 24.48
C PRO A 27 33.44 -7.52 23.30
N HIS A 28 34.75 -7.31 23.06
CA HIS A 28 35.34 -6.42 22.06
C HIS A 28 35.82 -7.16 20.81
N SER A 29 35.81 -6.48 19.66
CA SER A 29 36.75 -6.63 18.51
C SER A 29 36.66 -5.37 17.59
N PRO A 30 37.69 -5.07 16.75
CA PRO A 30 38.34 -3.74 16.67
C PRO A 30 37.87 -2.81 15.52
N PRO A 31 38.24 -1.51 15.53
CA PRO A 31 37.80 -0.52 14.53
C PRO A 31 38.81 -0.31 13.39
N SER A 32 38.29 0.02 12.19
CA SER A 32 39.07 0.62 11.10
C SER A 32 38.37 1.87 10.56
N SER A 33 39.03 3.01 10.80
CA SER A 33 39.16 4.27 10.03
C SER A 33 37.99 4.80 9.20
N SER A 34 37.69 6.10 9.11
CA SER A 34 38.02 7.35 9.82
C SER A 34 37.38 8.46 8.99
N ALA A 35 36.47 9.24 9.56
CA ALA A 35 36.06 10.55 9.04
C ALA A 35 35.69 11.45 10.25
N PRO A 36 35.93 12.76 10.16
CA PRO A 36 36.27 13.58 11.34
C PRO A 36 35.06 14.01 12.16
N ALA A 37 35.38 14.30 13.42
CA ALA A 37 34.46 14.59 14.52
C ALA A 37 33.71 15.92 14.40
N ALA A 38 32.48 15.92 14.89
CA ALA A 38 31.77 17.07 15.48
C ALA A 38 31.05 16.60 16.78
N PRO A 39 30.76 17.50 17.73
CA PRO A 39 30.86 17.21 19.17
C PRO A 39 29.61 16.55 19.81
N ALA A 40 29.89 15.90 20.95
CA ALA A 40 29.07 15.02 21.78
C ALA A 40 28.11 15.77 22.76
N PRO A 41 27.55 15.11 23.80
CA PRO A 41 26.65 13.94 23.85
C PRO A 41 25.40 14.23 24.73
N THR A 42 24.26 13.56 24.53
CA THR A 42 23.20 13.55 25.57
C THR A 42 22.50 12.19 25.72
N SER A 43 22.84 11.55 26.85
CA SER A 43 22.04 10.71 27.74
C SER A 43 20.91 9.85 27.16
N ALA A 44 21.18 8.54 27.10
CA ALA A 44 20.15 7.50 27.12
C ALA A 44 19.37 7.53 28.45
N GLY A 45 18.06 7.77 28.38
CA GLY A 45 17.11 7.55 29.46
C GLY A 45 16.11 6.49 29.03
N THR A 46 16.15 5.34 29.70
CA THR A 46 15.14 4.27 29.56
C THR A 46 13.88 4.69 30.31
N SER A 47 12.76 4.88 29.61
CA SER A 47 11.43 4.84 30.21
C SER A 47 10.45 4.12 29.29
N SER A 48 9.83 3.09 29.85
CA SER A 48 8.83 2.21 29.26
C SER A 48 7.44 2.86 29.30
N ALA A 49 6.89 3.18 28.14
CA ALA A 49 5.45 3.38 27.89
C ALA A 49 5.17 3.15 26.39
N PRO A 50 4.05 2.53 25.99
CA PRO A 50 3.87 2.02 24.64
C PRO A 50 3.55 3.16 23.68
N ARG A 51 4.39 3.38 22.66
CA ARG A 51 4.13 4.31 21.55
C ARG A 51 3.45 3.55 20.42
N ALA A 52 2.20 3.94 20.14
CA ALA A 52 1.53 3.64 18.88
C ALA A 52 2.26 4.40 17.76
N GLY A 53 2.67 3.67 16.72
CA GLY A 53 3.54 4.16 15.66
C GLY A 53 4.58 3.10 15.30
N HIS A 54 4.12 1.92 14.91
CA HIS A 54 4.99 0.92 14.28
C HIS A 54 4.89 1.15 12.77
N CYS A 55 5.85 1.87 12.21
CA CYS A 55 6.22 1.64 10.84
C CYS A 55 7.41 0.66 10.85
N CYS A 56 7.42 -0.22 9.85
CA CYS A 56 8.29 -1.37 9.58
C CYS A 56 9.82 -1.06 9.47
N PRO A 57 10.70 -1.42 10.44
CA PRO A 57 12.14 -1.18 10.28
C PRO A 57 12.65 -1.72 8.94
N ALA A 58 13.50 -0.94 8.25
CA ALA A 58 14.08 -1.33 6.97
C ALA A 58 14.74 -2.72 7.09
N ALA A 59 14.42 -3.60 6.14
CA ALA A 59 14.90 -4.96 6.11
C ALA A 59 16.42 -5.01 5.93
N ARG A 60 17.14 -5.34 7.00
CA ARG A 60 18.48 -5.96 6.90
C ARG A 60 18.36 -7.44 7.23
N ALA A 61 17.91 -8.23 6.26
CA ALA A 61 18.02 -9.68 6.34
C ALA A 61 19.35 -10.13 5.69
N PRO A 62 20.36 -10.60 6.46
CA PRO A 62 21.50 -11.30 5.89
C PRO A 62 21.05 -12.68 5.41
N GLY A 63 20.47 -12.74 4.21
CA GLY A 63 20.02 -14.00 3.61
C GLY A 63 19.02 -13.85 2.46
N ILE A 64 18.28 -12.72 2.42
CA ILE A 64 17.35 -12.36 1.33
C ILE A 64 17.68 -10.95 0.82
N SER A 65 18.93 -10.52 1.02
CA SER A 65 19.46 -9.43 0.18
C SER A 65 19.59 -9.96 -1.25
N PRO A 66 19.37 -9.14 -2.29
CA PRO A 66 19.63 -9.53 -3.67
C PRO A 66 21.04 -10.16 -3.87
N ARG A 67 22.01 -9.82 -3.01
CA ARG A 67 23.34 -10.45 -2.95
C ARG A 67 23.35 -11.95 -2.67
N SER A 68 22.36 -12.49 -1.96
CA SER A 68 22.23 -13.92 -1.66
C SER A 68 21.79 -14.76 -2.88
N ARG A 69 21.22 -14.11 -3.91
CA ARG A 69 20.78 -14.73 -5.16
C ARG A 69 21.55 -14.25 -6.41
N GLY A 70 22.70 -13.59 -6.21
CA GLY A 70 23.59 -13.20 -7.31
C GLY A 70 23.34 -11.81 -7.92
N LEU A 71 22.42 -11.00 -7.39
CA LEU A 71 22.35 -9.56 -7.69
C LEU A 71 23.47 -8.86 -6.92
N SER A 72 24.59 -8.60 -7.61
CA SER A 72 25.75 -7.87 -7.08
C SER A 72 25.40 -6.46 -6.57
N ASP A 73 24.31 -5.89 -7.10
CA ASP A 73 23.96 -4.47 -7.02
C ASP A 73 22.62 -4.22 -6.31
N ALA A 74 22.41 -4.87 -5.16
CA ALA A 74 21.32 -4.51 -4.26
C ALA A 74 21.50 -3.10 -3.67
N SER A 75 20.47 -2.27 -3.71
CA SER A 75 20.39 -1.02 -2.97
C SER A 75 19.66 -1.20 -1.64
N GLU A 76 19.95 -0.35 -0.65
CA GLU A 76 19.08 -0.23 0.52
C GLU A 76 17.87 0.64 0.12
N PRO A 77 16.63 0.13 0.25
CA PRO A 77 15.45 0.89 -0.09
C PRO A 77 15.26 2.07 0.86
N ILE A 78 14.69 3.15 0.34
CA ILE A 78 14.40 4.35 1.12
C ILE A 78 12.95 4.30 1.58
N ARG A 79 12.71 4.43 2.90
CA ARG A 79 11.37 4.58 3.49
C ARG A 79 11.28 5.94 4.19
N VAL A 80 10.40 6.82 3.70
CA VAL A 80 10.09 8.11 4.33
C VAL A 80 8.68 8.04 4.90
N PHE A 81 8.55 8.23 6.22
CA PHE A 81 7.25 8.28 6.88
C PHE A 81 7.14 9.55 7.72
N ILE A 82 6.18 10.40 7.38
CA ILE A 82 5.90 11.60 8.17
C ILE A 82 4.78 11.29 9.17
N GLY A 83 5.19 11.01 10.40
CA GLY A 83 4.25 10.79 11.51
C GLY A 83 3.47 12.05 11.86
N TYR A 84 2.25 11.85 12.37
CA TYR A 84 1.38 12.93 12.79
C TYR A 84 1.94 13.65 14.02
N VAL A 85 1.90 14.98 14.02
CA VAL A 85 2.31 15.83 15.15
C VAL A 85 1.22 16.86 15.38
N GLU A 86 0.72 16.96 16.62
CA GLU A 86 -0.29 17.96 16.98
C GLU A 86 0.22 19.38 16.68
N GLY A 87 -0.60 20.17 15.97
CA GLY A 87 -0.27 21.53 15.57
C GLY A 87 0.52 21.67 14.26
N ARG A 88 0.96 20.57 13.63
CA ARG A 88 1.50 20.57 12.27
C ARG A 88 0.37 20.45 11.25
N THR A 89 0.36 21.30 10.22
CA THR A 89 -0.62 21.18 9.12
C THR A 89 -0.27 20.05 8.16
N LEU A 90 -1.21 19.63 7.31
CA LEU A 90 -0.93 18.63 6.28
C LEU A 90 0.04 19.18 5.22
N ASP A 91 -0.03 20.47 4.89
CA ASP A 91 0.95 21.14 4.00
C ASP A 91 2.37 21.04 4.58
N GLU A 92 2.56 21.40 5.85
CA GLU A 92 3.86 21.32 6.52
C GLU A 92 4.38 19.87 6.58
N ALA A 93 3.48 18.89 6.69
CA ALA A 93 3.83 17.48 6.63
C ALA A 93 4.27 17.03 5.23
N ALA A 94 3.57 17.48 4.18
CA ALA A 94 3.94 17.22 2.79
C ALA A 94 5.27 17.88 2.42
N GLU A 95 5.48 19.14 2.82
CA GLU A 95 6.76 19.83 2.64
C GLU A 95 7.92 19.09 3.33
N LEU A 96 7.70 18.62 4.57
CA LEU A 96 8.69 17.83 5.29
C LEU A 96 8.98 16.49 4.60
N ALA A 97 7.97 15.86 3.99
CA ALA A 97 8.16 14.64 3.19
C ALA A 97 9.13 14.89 2.03
N ILE A 98 8.97 16.00 1.30
CA ILE A 98 9.89 16.38 0.22
C ILE A 98 11.30 16.63 0.73
N VAL A 99 11.46 17.36 1.84
CA VAL A 99 12.78 17.59 2.46
C VAL A 99 13.46 16.27 2.83
N GLU A 100 12.72 15.30 3.38
CA GLU A 100 13.28 14.00 3.73
C GLU A 100 13.59 13.12 2.50
N LEU A 101 12.77 13.20 1.44
CA LEU A 101 13.06 12.56 0.15
C LEU A 101 14.34 13.12 -0.48
N GLU A 102 14.55 14.44 -0.45
CA GLU A 102 15.80 15.05 -0.91
C GLU A 102 17.00 14.64 -0.05
N ARG A 103 16.86 14.69 1.28
CA ARG A 103 17.93 14.35 2.23
C ARG A 103 18.42 12.90 2.07
N THR A 104 17.53 12.01 1.66
CA THR A 104 17.82 10.58 1.50
C THR A 104 18.28 10.19 0.09
N GLY A 105 18.24 11.12 -0.88
CA GLY A 105 18.54 10.81 -2.28
C GLY A 105 17.42 10.04 -2.97
N ALA A 106 16.18 10.13 -2.51
CA ALA A 106 15.04 9.40 -3.08
C ALA A 106 14.81 9.72 -4.57
N PHE A 107 15.09 10.96 -4.98
CA PHE A 107 14.97 11.39 -6.38
C PHE A 107 16.10 10.86 -7.29
N GLU A 108 17.09 10.13 -6.75
CA GLU A 108 18.12 9.44 -7.52
C GLU A 108 17.77 7.96 -7.78
N ARG A 109 16.65 7.47 -7.22
CA ARG A 109 16.17 6.09 -7.40
C ARG A 109 15.48 5.93 -8.75
N SER A 110 15.28 4.69 -9.18
CA SER A 110 14.48 4.41 -10.38
C SER A 110 12.97 4.63 -10.16
N ALA A 111 12.48 4.48 -8.92
CA ALA A 111 11.06 4.66 -8.60
C ALA A 111 10.81 5.33 -7.25
N ILE A 112 9.81 6.20 -7.21
CA ILE A 112 9.16 6.71 -6.01
C ILE A 112 7.75 6.14 -5.95
N VAL A 113 7.39 5.52 -4.83
CA VAL A 113 6.05 5.00 -4.57
C VAL A 113 5.44 5.76 -3.40
N MET A 114 4.42 6.55 -3.69
CA MET A 114 3.61 7.15 -2.63
C MET A 114 2.56 6.16 -2.16
N MET A 115 2.50 5.95 -0.85
CA MET A 115 1.50 5.12 -0.22
C MET A 115 0.66 5.93 0.78
N THR A 116 -0.66 5.78 0.70
CA THR A 116 -1.56 6.35 1.70
C THR A 116 -1.97 5.25 2.67
N SER A 117 -1.71 5.52 3.95
CA SER A 117 -2.08 4.64 5.06
C SER A 117 -3.55 4.78 5.44
N ALA A 118 -4.07 3.80 6.16
CA ALA A 118 -5.29 4.02 6.93
C ALA A 118 -4.96 4.83 8.20
N GLY A 119 -5.94 5.58 8.74
CA GLY A 119 -5.80 6.65 9.74
C GLY A 119 -4.63 6.59 10.73
N THR A 120 -4.29 5.42 11.30
CA THR A 120 -3.17 5.21 12.23
C THR A 120 -1.77 5.17 11.62
N GLY A 121 -1.60 5.26 10.30
CA GLY A 121 -0.30 5.15 9.65
C GLY A 121 0.07 3.75 9.16
N TRP A 122 -0.84 2.77 9.24
CA TRP A 122 -0.54 1.40 8.85
C TRP A 122 -0.52 1.22 7.32
N LEU A 123 0.49 0.50 6.83
CA LEU A 123 0.68 0.11 5.43
C LEU A 123 0.82 -1.42 5.36
N SER A 124 0.35 -2.01 4.27
CA SER A 124 0.50 -3.45 4.02
C SER A 124 1.98 -3.80 3.81
N ASP A 125 2.50 -4.69 4.66
CA ASP A 125 3.87 -5.24 4.54
C ASP A 125 4.07 -5.86 3.15
N PHE A 126 3.09 -6.62 2.66
CA PHE A 126 3.13 -7.22 1.32
C PHE A 126 3.24 -6.20 0.20
N SER A 127 2.59 -5.04 0.32
CA SER A 127 2.69 -3.99 -0.70
C SER A 127 4.04 -3.29 -0.65
N VAL A 128 4.51 -2.93 0.55
CA VAL A 128 5.79 -2.25 0.77
C VAL A 128 6.96 -3.14 0.34
N ASP A 129 7.01 -4.36 0.87
CA ASP A 129 8.13 -5.26 0.64
C ASP A 129 8.15 -5.80 -0.80
N ALA A 130 6.99 -5.92 -1.46
CA ALA A 130 6.95 -6.27 -2.89
C ALA A 130 7.70 -5.26 -3.75
N VAL A 131 7.45 -3.95 -3.56
CA VAL A 131 8.16 -2.90 -4.30
C VAL A 131 9.66 -3.00 -4.05
N GLU A 132 10.08 -3.18 -2.79
CA GLU A 132 11.49 -3.26 -2.44
C GLU A 132 12.18 -4.47 -3.04
N PHE A 133 11.55 -5.64 -2.98
CA PHE A 133 12.11 -6.84 -3.58
C PHE A 133 12.19 -6.74 -5.10
N LEU A 134 11.13 -6.30 -5.75
CA LEU A 134 11.04 -6.26 -7.21
C LEU A 134 12.01 -5.24 -7.83
N THR A 135 12.25 -4.13 -7.15
CA THR A 135 13.22 -3.10 -7.59
C THR A 135 14.67 -3.40 -7.16
N GLY A 136 14.92 -4.50 -6.45
CA GLY A 136 16.23 -4.78 -5.85
C GLY A 136 16.68 -3.72 -4.84
N GLY A 137 15.71 -3.01 -4.24
CA GLY A 137 15.90 -1.91 -3.31
C GLY A 137 16.21 -0.55 -3.97
N ASP A 138 16.15 -0.43 -5.30
CA ASP A 138 16.31 0.84 -6.00
C ASP A 138 15.00 1.63 -6.09
N CYS A 139 14.39 1.86 -4.93
CA CYS A 139 13.14 2.57 -4.78
C CYS A 139 13.14 3.48 -3.55
N ALA A 140 12.22 4.44 -3.56
CA ALA A 140 11.85 5.20 -2.37
C ALA A 140 10.34 5.12 -2.14
N LEU A 141 9.93 4.67 -0.96
CA LEU A 141 8.55 4.68 -0.52
C LEU A 141 8.30 5.87 0.40
N VAL A 142 7.19 6.57 0.19
CA VAL A 142 6.80 7.73 0.99
C VAL A 142 5.35 7.66 1.44
N ALA A 143 5.12 7.96 2.70
CA ALA A 143 3.79 8.07 3.27
C ALA A 143 3.74 9.15 4.35
N MET A 144 2.55 9.69 4.59
CA MET A 144 2.29 10.60 5.70
C MET A 144 1.05 10.15 6.47
N GLN A 145 1.09 10.38 7.79
CA GLN A 145 -0.02 10.11 8.69
C GLN A 145 -0.88 11.34 8.86
N TYR A 146 -2.20 11.20 8.67
CA TYR A 146 -3.15 12.29 8.79
C TYR A 146 -4.00 12.25 10.08
N SER A 147 -4.02 11.14 10.82
CA SER A 147 -4.84 11.00 12.03
C SER A 147 -4.23 10.05 13.08
N TYR A 148 -4.84 9.99 14.26
CA TYR A 148 -4.62 8.93 15.26
C TYR A 148 -5.75 7.89 15.28
N LEU A 149 -6.82 8.13 14.52
CA LEU A 149 -8.01 7.29 14.58
C LEU A 149 -7.76 5.93 13.90
N PRO A 150 -8.17 4.82 14.52
CA PRO A 150 -8.23 3.51 13.86
C PRO A 150 -9.02 3.59 12.55
N SER A 151 -8.60 2.84 11.54
CA SER A 151 -9.14 2.85 10.19
C SER A 151 -10.67 2.76 10.14
N ALA A 152 -11.28 1.84 10.89
CA ALA A 152 -12.73 1.68 10.96
C ALA A 152 -13.46 2.91 11.53
N VAL A 153 -12.80 3.66 12.42
CA VAL A 153 -13.36 4.91 12.98
C VAL A 153 -13.23 6.03 11.95
N SER A 154 -12.06 6.23 11.35
CA SER A 154 -11.87 7.21 10.26
C SER A 154 -12.86 6.98 9.10
N TYR A 155 -13.11 5.72 8.74
CA TYR A 155 -14.06 5.33 7.70
C TYR A 155 -15.46 5.89 7.91
N LEU A 156 -15.88 6.01 9.18
CA LEU A 156 -17.19 6.51 9.57
C LEU A 156 -17.19 8.01 9.89
N SER A 157 -16.10 8.55 10.41
CA SER A 157 -16.08 9.89 11.00
C SER A 157 -15.30 10.96 10.23
N ASP A 158 -14.36 10.58 9.36
CA ASP A 158 -13.45 11.51 8.69
C ASP A 158 -13.09 11.02 7.28
N ARG A 159 -13.79 11.58 6.28
CA ARG A 159 -13.62 11.24 4.86
C ARG A 159 -12.75 12.24 4.11
N ASP A 160 -12.49 13.40 4.68
CA ASP A 160 -11.83 14.49 3.97
C ASP A 160 -10.31 14.42 4.19
N SER A 161 -9.84 14.12 5.40
CA SER A 161 -8.41 14.05 5.72
C SER A 161 -7.59 13.05 4.88
N PRO A 162 -8.08 11.83 4.57
CA PRO A 162 -7.34 10.90 3.71
C PRO A 162 -7.15 11.44 2.29
N ILE A 163 -8.15 12.21 1.78
CA ILE A 163 -8.10 12.82 0.45
C ILE A 163 -7.15 14.01 0.49
N GLU A 164 -7.34 14.94 1.42
CA GLU A 164 -6.52 16.15 1.54
C GLU A 164 -5.03 15.82 1.72
N SER A 165 -4.70 14.88 2.61
CA SER A 165 -3.32 14.41 2.81
C SER A 165 -2.72 13.78 1.56
N SER A 166 -3.51 12.98 0.84
CA SER A 166 -3.05 12.33 -0.40
C SER A 166 -2.84 13.37 -1.50
N MET A 167 -3.78 14.30 -1.70
CA MET A 167 -3.67 15.37 -2.69
C MET A 167 -2.44 16.23 -2.46
N LEU A 168 -2.20 16.68 -1.23
CA LEU A 168 -1.07 17.54 -0.89
C LEU A 168 0.27 16.85 -1.12
N LEU A 169 0.39 15.56 -0.74
CA LEU A 169 1.63 14.83 -0.95
C LEU A 169 1.88 14.50 -2.43
N ILE A 170 0.84 14.12 -3.19
CA ILE A 170 0.94 13.92 -4.64
C ILE A 170 1.43 15.21 -5.30
N GLN A 171 0.77 16.34 -5.01
CA GLN A 171 1.13 17.63 -5.59
C GLN A 171 2.58 18.02 -5.24
N ALA A 172 3.00 17.86 -3.99
CA ALA A 172 4.35 18.20 -3.56
C ALA A 172 5.42 17.35 -4.29
N ILE A 173 5.15 16.06 -4.51
CA ILE A 173 6.04 15.16 -5.25
C ILE A 173 6.08 15.57 -6.73
N GLU A 174 4.92 15.77 -7.38
CA GLU A 174 4.82 16.19 -8.78
C GLU A 174 5.56 17.51 -9.03
N GLU A 175 5.37 18.50 -8.17
CA GLU A 175 6.07 19.79 -8.25
C GLU A 175 7.58 19.62 -8.15
N ARG A 176 8.06 18.65 -7.37
CA ARG A 176 9.48 18.38 -7.25
C ARG A 176 10.03 17.61 -8.45
N LEU A 177 9.27 16.64 -8.97
CA LEU A 177 9.62 15.87 -10.17
C LEU A 177 9.66 16.75 -11.42
N ALA A 178 8.76 17.72 -11.54
CA ALA A 178 8.72 18.69 -12.64
C ALA A 178 9.95 19.62 -12.70
N ARG A 179 10.76 19.66 -11.64
CA ARG A 179 12.03 20.42 -11.58
C ARG A 179 13.25 19.56 -11.93
N LEU A 180 13.08 18.25 -12.15
CA LEU A 180 14.12 17.35 -12.61
C LEU A 180 14.11 17.27 -14.14
N ASP A 181 15.29 17.07 -14.71
CA ASP A 181 15.46 16.72 -16.12
C ASP A 181 14.72 15.41 -16.42
N ASP A 182 14.11 15.31 -17.61
CA ASP A 182 13.22 14.18 -17.95
C ASP A 182 13.94 12.82 -17.92
N ASP A 183 15.24 12.79 -18.22
CA ASP A 183 16.07 11.57 -18.20
C ASP A 183 16.55 11.16 -16.80
N ALA A 184 16.46 12.07 -15.83
CA ALA A 184 16.86 11.84 -14.44
C ALA A 184 15.67 11.64 -13.50
N ARG A 185 14.43 11.73 -14.01
CA ARG A 185 13.22 11.66 -13.18
C ARG A 185 12.91 10.20 -12.80
N PRO A 186 12.76 9.86 -11.50
CA PRO A 186 12.23 8.56 -11.09
C PRO A 186 10.81 8.39 -11.59
N LYS A 187 10.41 7.15 -11.87
CA LYS A 187 8.99 6.84 -12.10
C LYS A 187 8.19 7.05 -10.83
N PHE A 188 6.98 7.57 -10.97
CA PHE A 188 6.10 7.89 -9.86
C PHE A 188 4.87 6.97 -9.83
N PHE A 189 4.77 6.16 -8.78
CA PHE A 189 3.65 5.24 -8.56
C PHE A 189 2.87 5.64 -7.31
N VAL A 190 1.59 5.27 -7.30
CA VAL A 190 0.72 5.47 -6.13
C VAL A 190 0.07 4.15 -5.71
N SER A 191 -0.12 3.95 -4.40
CA SER A 191 -0.78 2.75 -3.90
C SER A 191 -1.51 2.98 -2.59
N GLY A 192 -2.66 2.33 -2.45
CA GLY A 192 -3.44 2.40 -1.22
C GLY A 192 -4.31 1.18 -1.03
N GLU A 193 -4.37 0.73 0.22
CA GLU A 193 -5.29 -0.31 0.65
C GLU A 193 -6.46 0.31 1.39
N SER A 194 -7.67 -0.19 1.17
CA SER A 194 -8.86 0.21 1.93
C SER A 194 -9.10 1.74 1.86
N LEU A 195 -9.15 2.41 3.01
CA LEU A 195 -9.21 3.87 3.11
C LEU A 195 -8.03 4.61 2.47
N GLY A 196 -6.84 4.00 2.44
CA GLY A 196 -5.70 4.58 1.73
C GLY A 196 -5.95 4.62 0.23
N GLY A 197 -6.55 3.54 -0.30
CA GLY A 197 -6.99 3.47 -1.69
C GLY A 197 -8.09 4.50 -2.00
N TYR A 198 -9.03 4.72 -1.07
CA TYR A 198 -10.01 5.80 -1.17
C TYR A 198 -9.34 7.18 -1.22
N GLY A 199 -8.41 7.48 -0.30
CA GLY A 199 -7.71 8.77 -0.26
C GLY A 199 -6.98 9.09 -1.56
N ILE A 200 -6.24 8.12 -2.10
CA ILE A 200 -5.52 8.29 -3.37
C ILE A 200 -6.47 8.38 -4.55
N ALA A 201 -7.44 7.47 -4.66
CA ALA A 201 -8.34 7.44 -5.82
C ALA A 201 -9.19 8.71 -5.93
N GLU A 202 -9.59 9.32 -4.82
CA GLU A 202 -10.30 10.62 -4.82
C GLU A 202 -9.38 11.84 -4.97
N SER A 203 -8.05 11.66 -4.96
CA SER A 203 -7.09 12.74 -5.23
C SER A 203 -6.94 13.06 -6.72
N PHE A 204 -7.57 12.25 -7.58
CA PHE A 204 -7.61 12.43 -9.03
C PHE A 204 -9.05 12.63 -9.49
N ASP A 205 -9.26 13.47 -10.50
CA ASP A 205 -10.60 13.75 -11.01
C ASP A 205 -11.24 12.51 -11.66
N HIS A 206 -10.43 11.69 -12.34
CA HIS A 206 -10.83 10.50 -13.08
C HIS A 206 -9.59 9.68 -13.45
N ILE A 207 -9.78 8.47 -13.99
CA ILE A 207 -8.66 7.58 -14.31
C ILE A 207 -7.66 8.20 -15.31
N ALA A 208 -8.12 8.99 -16.28
CA ALA A 208 -7.22 9.63 -17.24
C ALA A 208 -6.33 10.70 -16.60
N ASP A 209 -6.78 11.35 -15.53
CA ASP A 209 -5.95 12.26 -14.73
C ASP A 209 -4.83 11.48 -14.02
N LEU A 210 -5.15 10.34 -13.39
CA LEU A 210 -4.15 9.45 -12.79
C LEU A 210 -3.12 8.98 -13.83
N LEU A 211 -3.58 8.51 -15.00
CA LEU A 211 -2.70 8.04 -16.08
C LEU A 211 -1.83 9.17 -16.68
N ALA A 212 -2.21 10.44 -16.54
CA ALA A 212 -1.41 11.56 -17.00
C ALA A 212 -0.34 12.00 -15.99
N ARG A 213 -0.50 11.60 -14.73
CA ARG A 213 0.22 12.12 -13.57
C ARG A 213 1.13 11.09 -12.89
N CYS A 214 0.84 9.80 -13.08
CA CYS A 214 1.57 8.69 -12.49
C CYS A 214 1.97 7.64 -13.55
N ASP A 215 3.06 6.95 -13.30
CA ASP A 215 3.57 5.85 -14.11
C ASP A 215 2.87 4.50 -13.83
N GLY A 216 2.07 4.44 -12.77
CA GLY A 216 1.18 3.32 -12.48
C GLY A 216 0.57 3.39 -11.08
N ALA A 217 -0.35 2.46 -10.79
CA ALA A 217 -0.97 2.37 -9.48
C ALA A 217 -1.42 0.96 -9.11
N VAL A 218 -1.35 0.64 -7.81
CA VAL A 218 -1.95 -0.58 -7.25
C VAL A 218 -2.90 -0.19 -6.13
N PHE A 219 -4.17 -0.56 -6.27
CA PHE A 219 -5.19 -0.36 -5.26
C PHE A 219 -5.69 -1.71 -4.76
N SER A 220 -5.82 -1.90 -3.45
CA SER A 220 -6.35 -3.12 -2.85
C SER A 220 -7.55 -2.83 -1.95
N GLY A 221 -8.63 -3.60 -2.08
CA GLY A 221 -9.77 -3.54 -1.17
C GLY A 221 -10.46 -2.17 -1.11
N VAL A 222 -10.46 -1.40 -2.20
CA VAL A 222 -11.01 -0.04 -2.23
C VAL A 222 -12.50 -0.05 -1.88
N PRO A 223 -12.96 0.77 -0.91
CA PRO A 223 -14.36 0.81 -0.54
C PRO A 223 -15.26 1.14 -1.73
N GLY A 224 -16.36 0.40 -1.90
CA GLY A 224 -17.25 0.54 -3.08
C GLY A 224 -17.99 1.88 -3.19
N PHE A 225 -17.87 2.77 -2.21
CA PHE A 225 -18.37 4.15 -2.33
C PHE A 225 -17.37 5.10 -3.00
N THR A 226 -16.12 4.70 -3.20
CA THR A 226 -15.07 5.49 -3.85
C THR A 226 -15.53 5.84 -5.28
N GLY A 227 -15.51 7.12 -5.61
CA GLY A 227 -16.01 7.71 -6.84
C GLY A 227 -15.35 7.13 -8.08
N MET A 228 -14.00 7.12 -8.14
CA MET A 228 -13.26 6.55 -9.28
C MET A 228 -13.56 5.07 -9.48
N HIS A 229 -13.44 4.25 -8.43
CA HIS A 229 -13.73 2.81 -8.46
C HIS A 229 -15.16 2.52 -8.96
N ARG A 230 -16.13 3.26 -8.42
CA ARG A 230 -17.54 3.13 -8.81
C ARG A 230 -17.78 3.59 -10.25
N ALA A 231 -17.13 4.66 -10.70
CA ALA A 231 -17.24 5.14 -12.08
C ALA A 231 -16.72 4.08 -13.07
N LEU A 232 -15.55 3.50 -12.80
CA LEU A 232 -14.98 2.42 -13.59
C LEU A 232 -15.90 1.18 -13.61
N THR A 233 -16.43 0.79 -12.46
CA THR A 233 -17.35 -0.35 -12.35
C THR A 233 -18.68 -0.11 -13.08
N VAL A 234 -19.22 1.11 -13.05
CA VAL A 234 -20.49 1.44 -13.73
C VAL A 234 -20.31 1.55 -15.25
N HIS A 235 -19.15 2.05 -15.71
CA HIS A 235 -18.86 2.29 -17.12
C HIS A 235 -18.03 1.18 -17.79
N ARG A 236 -17.87 0.04 -17.10
CA ARG A 236 -17.21 -1.16 -17.59
C ARG A 236 -17.82 -1.68 -18.91
N ASP A 237 -17.01 -2.43 -19.66
CA ASP A 237 -17.38 -3.03 -20.93
C ASP A 237 -18.58 -3.96 -20.77
N ALA A 238 -19.48 -3.93 -21.76
CA ALA A 238 -20.76 -4.61 -21.71
C ALA A 238 -20.59 -6.12 -21.48
N GLY A 239 -21.32 -6.65 -20.50
CA GLY A 239 -21.29 -8.08 -20.16
C GLY A 239 -20.22 -8.47 -19.14
N SER A 240 -19.27 -7.59 -18.80
CA SER A 240 -18.34 -7.85 -17.70
C SER A 240 -19.05 -7.80 -16.33
N PRO A 241 -18.68 -8.67 -15.38
CA PRO A 241 -19.28 -8.71 -14.05
C PRO A 241 -18.83 -7.52 -13.20
N HIS A 242 -19.68 -7.09 -12.27
CA HIS A 242 -19.35 -6.07 -11.27
C HIS A 242 -18.18 -6.48 -10.38
N ARG A 243 -17.96 -7.78 -10.16
CA ARG A 243 -16.82 -8.29 -9.36
C ARG A 243 -15.49 -8.29 -10.11
N LEU A 244 -15.51 -8.36 -11.43
CA LEU A 244 -14.31 -8.27 -12.28
C LEU A 244 -14.62 -7.37 -13.50
N PRO A 245 -14.76 -6.05 -13.28
CA PRO A 245 -15.02 -5.11 -14.36
C PRO A 245 -13.92 -5.14 -15.42
N LEU A 246 -14.31 -5.27 -16.69
CA LEU A 246 -13.42 -5.03 -17.82
C LEU A 246 -13.56 -3.57 -18.22
N VAL A 247 -12.46 -2.82 -18.31
CA VAL A 247 -12.48 -1.38 -18.63
C VAL A 247 -11.64 -1.14 -19.86
N ASP A 248 -12.25 -0.63 -20.94
CA ASP A 248 -11.56 -0.27 -22.19
C ASP A 248 -10.68 -1.43 -22.68
N GLY A 249 -11.26 -2.65 -22.73
CA GLY A 249 -10.54 -3.87 -23.12
C GLY A 249 -9.35 -4.26 -22.24
N GLY A 250 -9.20 -3.65 -21.06
CA GLY A 250 -8.06 -3.87 -20.16
C GLY A 250 -6.77 -3.16 -20.59
N ARG A 251 -6.88 -2.10 -21.40
CA ARG A 251 -5.75 -1.34 -21.95
C ARG A 251 -4.84 -0.76 -20.89
N HIS A 252 -5.39 -0.15 -19.85
CA HIS A 252 -4.62 0.47 -18.75
C HIS A 252 -5.03 -0.06 -17.38
N VAL A 253 -6.33 -0.32 -17.18
CA VAL A 253 -6.90 -0.71 -15.90
C VAL A 253 -7.28 -2.19 -15.94
N ARG A 254 -6.81 -2.96 -14.96
CA ARG A 254 -7.23 -4.35 -14.75
C ARG A 254 -7.76 -4.52 -13.33
N PHE A 255 -9.00 -5.00 -13.22
CA PHE A 255 -9.57 -5.46 -11.96
C PHE A 255 -9.19 -6.92 -11.77
N VAL A 256 -8.61 -7.25 -10.63
CA VAL A 256 -8.03 -8.57 -10.37
C VAL A 256 -8.51 -9.14 -9.05
N ALA A 257 -8.86 -10.41 -9.04
CA ALA A 257 -9.10 -11.17 -7.80
C ALA A 257 -7.94 -12.14 -7.50
N THR A 258 -7.13 -12.46 -8.51
CA THR A 258 -5.99 -13.38 -8.46
C THR A 258 -4.95 -12.93 -9.48
N PRO A 259 -3.68 -13.38 -9.38
CA PRO A 259 -2.64 -13.08 -10.37
C PRO A 259 -3.00 -13.46 -11.81
N GLU A 260 -3.80 -14.52 -12.03
CA GLU A 260 -4.24 -14.92 -13.38
C GLU A 260 -5.02 -13.81 -14.09
N HIS A 261 -5.72 -12.96 -13.33
CA HIS A 261 -6.45 -11.82 -13.88
C HIS A 261 -5.53 -10.68 -14.36
N LEU A 262 -4.22 -10.79 -14.15
CA LEU A 262 -3.27 -9.89 -14.78
C LEU A 262 -3.17 -10.17 -16.27
N ASP A 263 -3.38 -11.41 -16.73
CA ASP A 263 -3.19 -11.81 -18.13
C ASP A 263 -4.50 -12.17 -18.83
N HIS A 264 -5.49 -12.64 -18.07
CA HIS A 264 -6.77 -13.11 -18.58
C HIS A 264 -7.95 -12.36 -17.96
N ASP A 265 -8.99 -12.10 -18.74
CA ASP A 265 -10.19 -11.42 -18.27
C ASP A 265 -11.12 -12.37 -17.48
N PHE A 266 -12.30 -11.86 -17.08
CA PHE A 266 -13.31 -12.60 -16.32
C PHE A 266 -13.86 -13.87 -17.01
N ARG A 267 -13.53 -14.12 -18.29
CA ARG A 267 -13.87 -15.33 -19.06
C ARG A 267 -12.72 -16.34 -19.07
N GLY A 268 -11.52 -15.95 -18.62
CA GLY A 268 -10.29 -16.72 -18.80
C GLY A 268 -9.73 -16.60 -20.22
N GLU A 269 -10.08 -15.53 -20.94
CA GLU A 269 -9.57 -15.21 -22.27
C GLU A 269 -8.53 -14.09 -22.16
N ASP A 270 -7.63 -13.97 -23.14
CA ASP A 270 -6.72 -12.82 -23.21
C ASP A 270 -7.51 -11.50 -23.26
N TYR A 271 -6.95 -10.45 -22.66
CA TYR A 271 -7.53 -9.12 -22.74
C TYR A 271 -7.65 -8.64 -24.19
N PRO A 272 -8.76 -7.97 -24.56
CA PRO A 272 -8.93 -7.40 -25.91
C PRO A 272 -7.84 -6.42 -26.33
N GLU A 273 -7.26 -5.71 -25.35
CA GLU A 273 -6.20 -4.72 -25.57
C GLU A 273 -4.91 -5.14 -24.85
N PRO A 274 -3.72 -4.87 -25.46
CA PRO A 274 -2.46 -5.03 -24.75
C PRO A 274 -2.39 -4.07 -23.55
N TRP A 275 -1.64 -4.46 -22.51
CA TRP A 275 -1.52 -3.64 -21.30
C TRP A 275 -0.53 -2.49 -21.51
N ALA A 276 -1.06 -1.34 -21.92
CA ALA A 276 -0.30 -0.12 -22.12
C ALA A 276 0.10 0.52 -20.78
N THR A 277 1.29 1.10 -20.74
CA THR A 277 1.76 1.93 -19.62
C THR A 277 1.16 3.34 -19.74
N PRO A 278 0.75 3.99 -18.63
CA PRO A 278 0.79 3.52 -17.23
C PRO A 278 -0.19 2.38 -16.93
N ARG A 279 0.21 1.46 -16.05
CA ARG A 279 -0.60 0.30 -15.66
C ARG A 279 -1.26 0.52 -14.30
N VAL A 280 -2.54 0.19 -14.20
CA VAL A 280 -3.34 0.35 -12.97
C VAL A 280 -4.04 -0.95 -12.61
N VAL A 281 -3.85 -1.38 -11.37
CA VAL A 281 -4.50 -2.56 -10.80
C VAL A 281 -5.50 -2.15 -9.73
N PHE A 282 -6.72 -2.69 -9.82
CA PHE A 282 -7.70 -2.71 -8.72
C PHE A 282 -7.87 -4.15 -8.23
N ALA A 283 -7.15 -4.50 -7.18
CA ALA A 283 -7.26 -5.79 -6.49
C ALA A 283 -8.51 -5.82 -5.61
N GLN A 284 -9.37 -6.81 -5.85
CA GLN A 284 -10.58 -7.03 -5.07
C GLN A 284 -10.94 -8.52 -5.01
N HIS A 285 -10.90 -9.10 -3.82
CA HIS A 285 -11.43 -10.45 -3.60
C HIS A 285 -12.96 -10.42 -3.68
N ALA A 286 -13.59 -11.49 -4.14
CA ALA A 286 -15.06 -11.56 -4.16
C ALA A 286 -15.65 -11.62 -2.75
N SER A 287 -14.87 -12.12 -1.79
CA SER A 287 -15.20 -12.19 -0.37
C SER A 287 -14.88 -10.92 0.42
N ASP A 288 -14.32 -9.86 -0.19
CA ASP A 288 -13.99 -8.61 0.52
C ASP A 288 -15.24 -7.75 0.76
N PRO A 289 -15.79 -7.70 1.99
CA PRO A 289 -16.99 -6.92 2.25
C PRO A 289 -16.73 -5.40 2.22
N ILE A 290 -15.48 -4.93 2.34
CA ILE A 290 -15.14 -3.51 2.23
C ILE A 290 -15.45 -3.00 0.81
N VAL A 291 -15.08 -3.79 -0.20
CA VAL A 291 -15.32 -3.46 -1.61
C VAL A 291 -16.81 -3.44 -1.93
N TYR A 292 -17.57 -4.41 -1.42
CA TYR A 292 -18.97 -4.58 -1.83
C TYR A 292 -19.99 -3.86 -0.96
N TRP A 293 -19.63 -3.36 0.23
CA TRP A 293 -20.57 -2.69 1.12
C TRP A 293 -20.86 -1.25 0.68
N HIS A 294 -22.15 -0.91 0.60
CA HIS A 294 -22.59 0.48 0.46
C HIS A 294 -23.98 0.68 1.09
N PRO A 295 -24.33 1.88 1.59
CA PRO A 295 -25.63 2.13 2.24
C PRO A 295 -26.85 1.83 1.35
N ARG A 296 -26.71 1.90 0.02
CA ARG A 296 -27.83 1.55 -0.88
C ARG A 296 -28.22 0.07 -0.84
N ILE A 297 -27.39 -0.85 -0.33
CA ILE A 297 -27.73 -2.28 -0.25
C ILE A 297 -28.98 -2.50 0.62
N PHE A 298 -29.22 -1.65 1.61
CA PHE A 298 -30.41 -1.74 2.46
C PHE A 298 -31.72 -1.65 1.66
N TYR A 299 -31.75 -0.92 0.54
CA TYR A 299 -32.99 -0.65 -0.20
C TYR A 299 -32.89 -0.88 -1.71
N ARG A 300 -31.71 -1.17 -2.25
CA ARG A 300 -31.48 -1.50 -3.66
C ARG A 300 -30.59 -2.73 -3.77
N ARG A 301 -31.04 -3.69 -4.59
CA ARG A 301 -30.24 -4.88 -4.92
C ARG A 301 -28.97 -4.45 -5.65
N PRO A 302 -27.78 -4.84 -5.18
CA PRO A 302 -26.54 -4.60 -5.90
C PRO A 302 -26.41 -5.56 -7.09
N GLU A 303 -25.64 -5.16 -8.09
CA GLU A 303 -25.51 -5.90 -9.35
C GLU A 303 -24.83 -7.25 -9.17
N TRP A 304 -23.82 -7.33 -8.30
CA TRP A 304 -23.12 -8.57 -7.96
C TRP A 304 -24.04 -9.64 -7.32
N LEU A 305 -25.20 -9.26 -6.72
CA LEU A 305 -26.25 -10.21 -6.27
C LEU A 305 -27.30 -10.54 -7.34
N SER A 306 -27.10 -10.05 -8.56
CA SER A 306 -27.89 -10.37 -9.75
C SER A 306 -27.08 -11.16 -10.77
N GLU A 307 -25.77 -11.18 -10.67
CA GLU A 307 -24.83 -11.92 -11.53
C GLU A 307 -24.71 -13.40 -11.13
N PRO A 308 -24.15 -14.26 -12.03
CA PRO A 308 -23.62 -15.57 -11.65
C PRO A 308 -22.67 -15.49 -10.45
N GLY A 309 -22.56 -16.56 -9.67
CA GLY A 309 -21.93 -16.55 -8.35
C GLY A 309 -22.87 -16.08 -7.23
N SER A 310 -24.17 -15.97 -7.52
CA SER A 310 -25.21 -15.64 -6.56
C SER A 310 -26.51 -16.37 -6.89
N ARG A 311 -27.45 -16.41 -5.95
CA ARG A 311 -28.80 -16.98 -6.12
C ARG A 311 -28.83 -18.46 -6.56
N GLY A 312 -27.76 -19.21 -6.28
CA GLY A 312 -27.58 -20.62 -6.65
C GLY A 312 -27.23 -20.83 -8.13
N VAL A 313 -26.72 -19.81 -8.80
CA VAL A 313 -26.18 -19.92 -10.16
C VAL A 313 -24.65 -19.82 -10.05
N PRO A 314 -23.89 -20.84 -10.45
CA PRO A 314 -22.43 -20.81 -10.37
C PRO A 314 -21.87 -19.76 -11.34
N ALA A 315 -20.79 -19.08 -10.93
CA ALA A 315 -20.02 -18.23 -11.83
C ALA A 315 -19.07 -19.07 -12.71
N PRO A 316 -18.60 -18.53 -13.85
CA PRO A 316 -17.48 -19.12 -14.57
C PRO A 316 -16.28 -19.35 -13.65
N ALA A 317 -15.63 -20.51 -13.77
CA ALA A 317 -14.50 -20.88 -12.92
C ALA A 317 -13.35 -19.88 -12.98
N ALA A 318 -13.12 -19.26 -14.15
CA ALA A 318 -12.12 -18.23 -14.36
C ALA A 318 -12.29 -17.00 -13.46
N GLN A 319 -13.47 -16.76 -12.89
CA GLN A 319 -13.69 -15.61 -11.98
C GLN A 319 -13.17 -15.84 -10.56
N HIS A 320 -12.80 -17.08 -10.20
CA HIS A 320 -12.24 -17.43 -8.89
C HIS A 320 -13.06 -16.91 -7.70
N LEU A 321 -14.39 -16.96 -7.80
CA LEU A 321 -15.25 -16.44 -6.73
C LEU A 321 -15.13 -17.30 -5.46
N ASP A 322 -14.65 -16.69 -4.39
CA ASP A 322 -14.47 -17.28 -3.07
C ASP A 322 -15.63 -16.95 -2.12
N VAL A 323 -16.86 -16.97 -2.64
CA VAL A 323 -18.09 -16.63 -1.91
C VAL A 323 -19.17 -17.70 -2.05
N PHE A 324 -20.09 -17.71 -1.09
CA PHE A 324 -21.24 -18.61 -1.13
C PHE A 324 -22.22 -18.25 -2.26
N GLU A 325 -22.32 -19.12 -3.26
CA GLU A 325 -23.18 -18.94 -4.44
C GLU A 325 -24.68 -18.84 -4.13
N GLY A 326 -25.13 -19.33 -2.97
CA GLY A 326 -26.54 -19.34 -2.58
C GLY A 326 -27.05 -17.99 -2.06
N MET A 327 -26.17 -16.99 -1.90
CA MET A 327 -26.53 -15.69 -1.35
C MET A 327 -27.59 -14.99 -2.22
N ARG A 328 -28.63 -14.45 -1.57
CA ARG A 328 -29.71 -13.69 -2.21
C ARG A 328 -29.84 -12.35 -1.52
N TRP A 329 -30.10 -11.31 -2.30
CA TRP A 329 -30.40 -10.00 -1.73
C TRP A 329 -31.76 -10.02 -1.03
N VAL A 330 -31.75 -9.67 0.24
CA VAL A 330 -32.94 -9.46 1.06
C VAL A 330 -32.89 -8.00 1.57
N PRO A 331 -33.91 -7.17 1.22
CA PRO A 331 -33.96 -5.77 1.66
C PRO A 331 -33.74 -5.66 3.17
N PHE A 332 -33.01 -4.64 3.58
CA PHE A 332 -32.57 -4.33 4.94
C PHE A 332 -31.67 -5.36 5.63
N ILE A 333 -31.78 -6.65 5.31
CA ILE A 333 -30.97 -7.72 5.92
C ILE A 333 -29.58 -7.76 5.29
N THR A 334 -29.48 -7.73 3.97
CA THR A 334 -28.18 -7.90 3.28
C THR A 334 -27.20 -6.78 3.59
N GLY A 335 -27.67 -5.55 3.83
CA GLY A 335 -26.81 -4.45 4.25
C GLY A 335 -26.15 -4.70 5.60
N TRP A 336 -26.87 -5.35 6.54
CA TRP A 336 -26.30 -5.78 7.81
C TRP A 336 -25.39 -7.00 7.66
N GLN A 337 -25.76 -7.98 6.84
CA GLN A 337 -24.91 -9.16 6.60
C GLN A 337 -23.52 -8.73 6.11
N VAL A 338 -23.46 -8.00 4.98
CA VAL A 338 -22.19 -7.54 4.42
C VAL A 338 -21.47 -6.57 5.37
N GLY A 339 -22.20 -5.71 6.08
CA GLY A 339 -21.61 -4.75 7.01
C GLY A 339 -20.98 -5.40 8.24
N LEU A 340 -21.57 -6.48 8.75
CA LEU A 340 -21.02 -7.25 9.86
C LEU A 340 -19.82 -8.09 9.42
N ASP A 341 -19.83 -8.60 8.18
CA ASP A 341 -18.69 -9.34 7.62
C ASP A 341 -17.41 -8.48 7.56
N GLN A 342 -17.53 -7.15 7.48
CA GLN A 342 -16.39 -6.24 7.56
C GLN A 342 -15.57 -6.41 8.85
N LEU A 343 -16.22 -6.77 9.97
CA LEU A 343 -15.57 -6.93 11.28
C LEU A 343 -14.63 -8.13 11.33
N THR A 344 -14.87 -9.16 10.52
CA THR A 344 -14.09 -10.40 10.47
C THR A 344 -13.31 -10.54 9.16
N SER A 345 -13.31 -9.49 8.33
CA SER A 345 -12.71 -9.52 6.98
C SER A 345 -11.19 -9.71 6.97
N LEU A 346 -10.53 -9.44 8.10
CA LEU A 346 -9.11 -9.68 8.32
C LEU A 346 -8.82 -11.02 9.03
N ASP A 347 -9.84 -11.69 9.56
CA ASP A 347 -9.72 -12.97 10.29
C ASP A 347 -9.84 -14.18 9.34
N VAL A 348 -9.22 -14.09 8.16
CA VAL A 348 -9.22 -15.13 7.10
C VAL A 348 -7.80 -15.31 6.54
N PRO A 349 -7.48 -16.43 5.87
CA PRO A 349 -6.17 -16.58 5.21
C PRO A 349 -5.93 -15.51 4.14
N GLY A 350 -4.66 -15.27 3.80
CA GLY A 350 -4.30 -14.40 2.67
C GLY A 350 -4.91 -14.88 1.34
N GLY A 351 -5.18 -13.93 0.43
CA GLY A 351 -5.90 -14.18 -0.82
C GLY A 351 -7.43 -14.23 -0.66
N HIS A 352 -7.93 -13.90 0.53
CA HIS A 352 -9.35 -13.88 0.85
C HIS A 352 -9.71 -12.66 1.71
N GLY A 353 -10.99 -12.29 1.71
CA GLY A 353 -11.50 -11.16 2.47
C GLY A 353 -10.70 -9.90 2.16
N HIS A 354 -10.32 -9.19 3.21
CA HIS A 354 -9.53 -7.96 3.09
C HIS A 354 -8.03 -8.21 3.24
N ASN A 355 -7.55 -9.46 3.13
CA ASN A 355 -6.14 -9.83 3.29
C ASN A 355 -5.46 -10.01 1.93
N TYR A 356 -4.88 -8.92 1.41
CA TYR A 356 -4.13 -8.89 0.15
C TYR A 356 -2.65 -9.19 0.39
N HIS A 357 -2.23 -10.43 0.14
CA HIS A 357 -0.91 -10.93 0.54
C HIS A 357 -0.01 -11.23 -0.67
N ARG A 358 0.32 -12.50 -0.95
CA ARG A 358 1.26 -12.93 -1.98
C ARG A 358 0.98 -12.30 -3.34
N GLU A 359 -0.30 -12.19 -3.68
CA GLU A 359 -0.77 -11.61 -4.94
C GLU A 359 -0.28 -10.18 -5.17
N MET A 360 0.00 -9.41 -4.11
CA MET A 360 0.60 -8.08 -4.22
C MET A 360 1.98 -8.09 -4.90
N LEU A 361 2.77 -9.16 -4.73
CA LEU A 361 4.04 -9.32 -5.44
C LEU A 361 3.81 -9.41 -6.96
N SER A 362 2.77 -10.14 -7.39
CA SER A 362 2.44 -10.26 -8.81
C SER A 362 1.85 -8.95 -9.36
N TYR A 363 0.97 -8.31 -8.59
CA TYR A 363 0.35 -7.03 -8.99
C TYR A 363 1.38 -5.93 -9.14
N TRP A 364 2.32 -5.80 -8.19
CA TRP A 364 3.42 -4.85 -8.29
C TRP A 364 4.39 -5.18 -9.41
N ALA A 365 4.73 -6.46 -9.62
CA ALA A 365 5.61 -6.84 -10.73
C ALA A 365 5.02 -6.39 -12.07
N ALA A 366 3.71 -6.60 -12.26
CA ALA A 366 3.02 -6.19 -13.47
C ALA A 366 2.95 -4.66 -13.63
N VAL A 367 2.78 -3.89 -12.56
CA VAL A 367 2.68 -2.43 -12.61
C VAL A 367 4.04 -1.74 -12.75
N LEU A 368 5.07 -2.24 -12.04
CA LEU A 368 6.43 -1.70 -12.09
C LEU A 368 7.11 -1.95 -13.45
N ASP A 369 6.72 -3.01 -14.15
CA ASP A 369 7.16 -3.34 -15.51
C ASP A 369 8.70 -3.27 -15.70
N ASP A 370 9.19 -2.22 -16.34
CA ASP A 370 10.60 -1.98 -16.64
C ASP A 370 11.46 -1.54 -15.44
N VAL A 371 10.84 -1.22 -14.29
CA VAL A 371 11.56 -0.97 -13.03
C VAL A 371 11.89 -2.28 -12.30
N VAL A 372 11.28 -3.40 -12.68
CA VAL A 372 11.58 -4.69 -12.06
C VAL A 372 13.01 -5.11 -12.42
N ALA A 373 13.83 -5.35 -11.40
CA ALA A 373 15.28 -5.54 -11.54
C ALA A 373 15.67 -6.93 -12.09
N PHE A 374 14.75 -7.89 -12.14
CA PHE A 374 15.01 -9.26 -12.54
C PHE A 374 13.73 -9.96 -13.04
N GLU A 375 13.90 -11.10 -13.70
CA GLU A 375 12.79 -11.96 -14.09
C GLU A 375 12.13 -12.58 -12.85
N VAL A 376 10.83 -12.32 -12.68
CA VAL A 376 10.04 -12.82 -11.56
C VAL A 376 9.67 -14.28 -11.79
N THR A 377 10.08 -15.16 -10.88
CA THR A 377 9.80 -16.60 -10.92
C THR A 377 8.93 -17.02 -9.74
N GLU A 378 8.22 -18.15 -9.84
CA GLU A 378 7.46 -18.71 -8.72
C GLU A 378 8.33 -19.00 -7.49
N GLU A 379 9.55 -19.50 -7.70
CA GLU A 379 10.51 -19.70 -6.60
C GLU A 379 10.85 -18.38 -5.89
N PHE A 380 10.94 -17.29 -6.65
CA PHE A 380 11.13 -15.98 -6.05
C PHE A 380 9.90 -15.53 -5.24
N LEU A 381 8.70 -15.68 -5.80
CA LEU A 381 7.46 -15.31 -5.13
C LEU A 381 7.27 -16.11 -3.84
N ASP A 382 7.53 -17.42 -3.85
CA ASP A 382 7.51 -18.29 -2.67
C ASP A 382 8.47 -17.80 -1.58
N ALA A 383 9.70 -17.48 -1.96
CA ALA A 383 10.71 -17.07 -1.01
C ALA A 383 10.46 -15.64 -0.47
N ALA A 384 9.89 -14.74 -1.28
CA ALA A 384 9.50 -13.41 -0.84
C ALA A 384 8.31 -13.48 0.13
N GLU A 385 7.28 -14.26 -0.19
CA GLU A 385 6.13 -14.48 0.69
C GLU A 385 6.56 -15.06 2.04
N ALA A 386 7.37 -16.13 2.04
CA ALA A 386 7.86 -16.73 3.27
C ALA A 386 8.62 -15.72 4.14
N TRP A 387 9.43 -14.86 3.52
CA TRP A 387 10.14 -13.82 4.24
C TRP A 387 9.22 -12.78 4.88
N ILE A 388 8.24 -12.29 4.13
CA ILE A 388 7.30 -11.27 4.62
C ILE A 388 6.52 -11.81 5.82
N TYR A 389 6.09 -13.08 5.76
CA TYR A 389 5.44 -13.72 6.92
C TYR A 389 6.37 -13.87 8.12
N ASP A 390 7.62 -14.33 7.92
CA ASP A 390 8.58 -14.52 9.01
C ASP A 390 8.94 -13.17 9.66
N ASP A 391 9.17 -12.12 8.87
CA ASP A 391 9.46 -10.77 9.38
C ASP A 391 8.26 -10.16 10.12
N HIS A 392 7.02 -10.51 9.72
CA HIS A 392 5.82 -10.11 10.43
C HIS A 392 5.67 -10.81 11.79
N ILE A 393 6.05 -12.09 11.91
CA ILE A 393 5.95 -12.87 13.16
C ILE A 393 7.00 -12.45 14.20
N ASP A 394 8.17 -11.99 13.75
CA ASP A 394 9.27 -11.54 14.63
C ASP A 394 9.07 -10.10 15.19
N ARG A 395 7.98 -9.42 14.84
CA ARG A 395 7.59 -8.07 15.31
C ARG A 395 6.54 -8.13 16.42
#